data_AF-A0A0P7XG50-F1
#
_entry.id   AF-A0A0P7XG50-F1
#
_cell.length_a   1.000
_cell.length_b   1.000
_cell.length_c   1.000
_cell.angle_alpha   90.00
_cell.angle_beta   90.00
_cell.angle_gamma   90.00
#
_symmetry.space_group_name_H-M   'P 1'
#
loop_
_entity.id
_entity.type
_entity.pdbx_description
1 polymer ?
#
loop_
_entity_poly.entity_id
_entity_poly.type
_entity_poly.pdbx_seq_one_letter_code
_entity_poly.pdbx_strand_id
1 'polypeptide(L)'
;MAKPVTRFVCSACGAVTQKWAGRCEACGEWNAISEETPLSQGPSSRGLGAAKGKRMGLTDLRTQEAPPPRRSSGLAELDRVLGGGLVPASATLVGGDPGIGKSTLLLQAAASFARSGARVIYVSGEEATAQVRLRASRLGLTDSAVQLAAETNLRDILTTLDAEAPDLVIVDSIQTMWLDTVDSAPGSVAQVRASAHELTTFAKRRGVAVMLVGHVTKDGQIAGPRVVEHMVDTVLYFEGERGHQFRILRSVKNRFGPADEIGVFEMTGAGLAEVANPSALFLSDRDTPAPGSVVFAGIEGTRPVLVEFQALVAPSSLSQPRRAVVGWDGARLSMVLAVLEARAGISFQGLDVYLNVAGGLRISEPAADLAVAAALLSAREDAALPRDTVVFGELSLSGALRPVTQAENRLKEAVKLGFSAAILPKGCSIPANSGVSVRTMEDMPRFVGEVFGAG
;
A
#
# COMPACT_ATOMS: atom_id res chain seq x y z
N MET A 1 -45.73 -7.58 15.50
CA MET A 1 -44.26 -7.70 15.63
C MET A 1 -43.69 -8.10 14.28
N ALA A 2 -42.82 -7.27 13.68
CA ALA A 2 -42.17 -7.62 12.41
C ALA A 2 -41.04 -8.61 12.70
N LYS A 3 -41.00 -9.75 11.98
CA LYS A 3 -39.89 -10.70 12.05
C LYS A 3 -38.57 -9.96 11.76
N PRO A 4 -37.48 -10.18 12.52
CA PRO A 4 -36.19 -9.60 12.22
C PRO A 4 -35.80 -9.99 10.79
N VAL A 5 -35.42 -8.99 9.98
CA VAL A 5 -34.95 -9.22 8.62
C VAL A 5 -33.54 -9.74 8.73
N THR A 6 -33.40 -11.06 8.60
CA THR A 6 -32.12 -11.75 8.56
C THR A 6 -31.35 -11.33 7.31
N ARG A 7 -30.13 -10.80 7.49
CA ARG A 7 -29.22 -10.50 6.39
C ARG A 7 -28.08 -11.51 6.43
N PHE A 8 -27.64 -11.93 5.26
CA PHE A 8 -26.53 -12.84 5.09
C PHE A 8 -25.40 -12.07 4.42
N VAL A 9 -24.21 -12.10 4.99
CA VAL A 9 -23.05 -11.36 4.49
C VAL A 9 -21.93 -12.33 4.17
N CYS A 10 -21.32 -12.17 3.01
CA CYS A 10 -20.16 -12.94 2.64
C CYS A 10 -18.92 -12.44 3.38
N SER A 11 -18.29 -13.27 4.20
CA SER A 11 -17.05 -12.99 4.91
C SER A 11 -15.85 -12.75 3.99
N ALA A 12 -15.89 -13.28 2.76
CA ALA A 12 -14.81 -13.15 1.78
C ALA A 12 -14.85 -11.83 0.98
N CYS A 13 -16.05 -11.33 0.63
CA CYS A 13 -16.19 -10.15 -0.25
C CYS A 13 -17.12 -9.06 0.28
N GLY A 14 -17.80 -9.29 1.41
CA GLY A 14 -18.75 -8.34 1.99
C GLY A 14 -20.11 -8.26 1.28
N ALA A 15 -20.37 -9.09 0.27
CA ALA A 15 -21.65 -9.09 -0.45
C ALA A 15 -22.81 -9.46 0.48
N VAL A 16 -23.90 -8.69 0.42
CA VAL A 16 -25.08 -8.86 1.28
C VAL A 16 -26.22 -9.51 0.49
N THR A 17 -26.73 -10.63 0.98
CA THR A 17 -27.88 -11.35 0.42
C THR A 17 -29.00 -11.47 1.46
N GLN A 18 -30.25 -11.62 0.99
CA GLN A 18 -31.43 -11.79 1.88
C GLN A 18 -31.79 -13.25 2.15
N LYS A 19 -31.12 -14.18 1.47
CA LYS A 19 -31.30 -15.61 1.66
C LYS A 19 -29.93 -16.24 1.81
N TRP A 20 -29.84 -17.23 2.69
CA TRP A 20 -28.66 -18.05 2.82
C TRP A 20 -28.42 -18.81 1.51
N ALA A 21 -27.16 -18.86 1.10
CA ALA A 21 -26.70 -19.68 -0.01
C ALA A 21 -25.36 -20.33 0.37
N GLY A 22 -25.14 -21.56 -0.06
CA GLY A 22 -23.87 -22.26 0.17
C GLY A 22 -22.68 -21.66 -0.60
N ARG A 23 -22.95 -20.81 -1.60
CA ARG A 23 -21.96 -20.15 -2.46
C ARG A 23 -22.31 -18.68 -2.66
N CYS A 24 -21.33 -17.79 -2.50
CA CYS A 24 -21.50 -16.37 -2.78
C CYS A 24 -21.60 -16.13 -4.30
N GLU A 25 -22.68 -15.49 -4.74
CA GLU A 25 -22.87 -15.15 -6.16
C GLU A 25 -21.91 -14.06 -6.64
N ALA A 26 -21.38 -13.23 -5.75
CA ALA A 26 -20.48 -12.13 -6.10
C ALA A 26 -19.02 -12.56 -6.28
N CYS A 27 -18.49 -13.40 -5.39
CA CYS A 27 -17.09 -13.84 -5.45
C CYS A 27 -16.91 -15.34 -5.75
N GLY A 28 -17.99 -16.11 -5.80
CA GLY A 28 -17.94 -17.55 -6.09
C GLY A 28 -17.52 -18.44 -4.92
N GLU A 29 -17.22 -17.85 -3.76
CA GLU A 29 -16.69 -18.54 -2.58
C GLU A 29 -17.74 -19.41 -1.88
N TRP A 30 -17.37 -20.61 -1.45
CA TRP A 30 -18.26 -21.55 -0.76
C TRP A 30 -18.19 -21.38 0.76
N ASN A 31 -19.31 -21.59 1.45
CA ASN A 31 -19.44 -21.51 2.91
C ASN A 31 -18.99 -20.18 3.56
N ALA A 32 -18.75 -19.15 2.75
CA ALA A 32 -18.34 -17.83 3.21
C ALA A 32 -19.52 -16.93 3.60
N ILE A 33 -20.77 -17.41 3.56
CA ILE A 33 -21.95 -16.59 3.87
C ILE A 33 -22.40 -16.85 5.31
N SER A 34 -22.30 -15.85 6.17
CA SER A 34 -22.75 -15.89 7.56
C SER A 34 -23.99 -15.02 7.78
N GLU A 35 -24.88 -15.46 8.67
CA GLU A 35 -25.99 -14.66 9.15
C GLU A 35 -25.48 -13.49 10.01
N GLU A 36 -25.81 -12.26 9.65
CA GLU A 36 -25.51 -11.08 10.44
C GLU A 36 -26.81 -10.42 10.90
N THR A 37 -26.95 -10.26 12.22
CA THR A 37 -27.89 -9.32 12.80
C THR A 37 -27.34 -7.89 12.60
N PRO A 38 -28.17 -6.93 12.16
CA PRO A 38 -27.69 -5.56 11.97
C PRO A 38 -27.12 -4.99 13.28
N LEU A 39 -25.90 -4.45 13.21
CA LEU A 39 -25.14 -3.85 14.33
C LEU A 39 -25.87 -2.70 15.04
N SER A 40 -26.93 -2.17 14.42
CA SER A 40 -27.88 -1.29 15.05
C SER A 40 -29.27 -1.66 14.56
N GLN A 41 -30.20 -1.97 15.48
CA GLN A 41 -31.60 -1.73 15.18
C GLN A 41 -31.77 -0.22 15.07
N GLY A 42 -31.76 0.30 13.84
CA GLY A 42 -32.41 1.58 13.58
C GLY A 42 -33.83 1.53 14.15
N PRO A 43 -34.41 2.66 14.58
CA PRO A 43 -35.68 2.68 15.28
C PRO A 43 -36.72 1.83 14.53
N SER A 44 -37.41 0.96 15.28
CA SER A 44 -38.29 -0.11 14.79
C SER A 44 -39.52 0.36 14.00
N SER A 45 -39.67 1.66 13.78
CA SER A 45 -40.73 2.23 12.96
C SER A 45 -40.31 2.27 11.49
N ARG A 46 -41.09 1.60 10.63
CA ARG A 46 -41.08 1.85 9.19
C ARG A 46 -41.44 3.33 8.94
N GLY A 47 -40.43 4.18 8.78
CA GLY A 47 -40.57 5.61 8.48
C GLY A 47 -39.83 6.50 9.47
N LEU A 48 -39.48 7.71 9.00
CA LEU A 48 -39.19 8.85 9.88
C LEU A 48 -40.44 9.06 10.75
N GLY A 49 -40.45 8.55 11.98
CA GLY A 49 -41.59 8.73 12.89
C GLY A 49 -41.95 10.20 13.12
N ALA A 50 -42.98 10.47 13.92
CA ALA A 50 -43.42 11.84 14.23
C ALA A 50 -42.33 12.71 14.91
N ALA A 51 -41.26 12.10 15.41
CA ALA A 51 -40.08 12.80 15.90
C ALA A 51 -39.30 13.43 14.72
N LYS A 52 -39.47 14.74 14.54
CA LYS A 52 -38.63 15.52 13.61
C LYS A 52 -37.17 15.41 14.06
N GLY A 53 -36.29 15.00 13.16
CA GLY A 53 -34.84 15.02 13.40
C GLY A 53 -34.35 16.44 13.74
N LYS A 54 -33.19 16.54 14.39
CA LYS A 54 -32.56 17.85 14.60
C LYS A 54 -32.21 18.46 13.24
N ARG A 55 -32.57 19.74 13.05
CA ARG A 55 -32.05 20.52 11.91
C ARG A 55 -30.54 20.62 12.06
N MET A 56 -29.81 20.26 11.02
CA MET A 56 -28.36 20.47 10.94
C MET A 56 -28.08 21.84 10.32
N GLY A 57 -27.07 22.53 10.84
CA GLY A 57 -26.50 23.68 10.15
C GLY A 57 -25.86 23.21 8.86
N LEU A 58 -26.21 23.82 7.74
CA LEU A 58 -25.54 23.59 6.46
C LEU A 58 -24.48 24.68 6.31
N THR A 59 -23.25 24.27 6.09
CA THR A 59 -22.15 25.15 5.70
C THR A 59 -21.94 25.08 4.19
N ASP A 60 -21.48 26.18 3.61
CA ASP A 60 -21.25 26.26 2.17
C ASP A 60 -19.88 25.67 1.82
N LEU A 61 -19.74 24.98 0.69
CA LEU A 61 -18.44 24.50 0.19
C LEU A 61 -17.45 25.65 -0.09
N ARG A 62 -17.94 26.88 -0.25
CA ARG A 62 -17.13 28.11 -0.40
C ARG A 62 -16.58 28.63 0.93
N THR A 63 -17.00 28.07 2.05
CA THR A 63 -16.50 28.47 3.38
C THR A 63 -15.01 28.15 3.44
N GLN A 64 -14.17 29.17 3.64
CA GLN A 64 -12.74 28.99 3.84
C GLN A 64 -12.49 28.72 5.32
N GLU A 65 -12.34 27.45 5.66
CA GLU A 65 -11.87 27.00 6.98
C GLU A 65 -10.40 26.62 6.89
N ALA A 66 -9.65 26.86 7.96
CA ALA A 66 -8.27 26.38 8.03
C ALA A 66 -8.26 24.84 7.96
N PRO A 67 -7.36 24.23 7.17
CA PRO A 67 -7.23 22.78 7.16
C PRO A 67 -6.96 22.26 8.58
N PRO A 68 -7.46 21.06 8.92
CA PRO A 68 -7.28 20.51 10.27
C PRO A 68 -5.79 20.47 10.63
N PRO A 69 -5.42 20.89 11.85
CA PRO A 69 -4.03 20.96 12.26
C PRO A 69 -3.43 19.55 12.24
N ARG A 70 -2.28 19.39 11.58
CA ARG A 70 -1.56 18.12 11.55
C ARG A 70 -0.49 18.10 12.62
N ARG A 71 -0.36 16.97 13.30
CA ARG A 71 0.77 16.71 14.19
C ARG A 71 1.80 15.87 13.44
N SER A 72 3.01 16.41 13.28
CA SER A 72 4.14 15.64 12.75
C SER A 72 4.60 14.61 13.80
N SER A 73 4.86 13.40 13.33
CA SER A 73 5.50 12.36 14.15
C SER A 73 7.00 12.59 14.28
N GLY A 74 7.62 13.37 13.39
CA GLY A 74 9.08 13.48 13.28
C GLY A 74 9.72 12.30 12.54
N LEU A 75 8.93 11.31 12.14
CA LEU A 75 9.31 10.23 11.22
C LEU A 75 8.86 10.65 9.81
N ALA A 76 9.81 11.04 8.97
CA ALA A 76 9.53 11.68 7.68
C ALA A 76 8.75 10.78 6.71
N GLU A 77 9.04 9.48 6.68
CA GLU A 77 8.39 8.49 5.82
C GLU A 77 6.97 8.18 6.34
N LEU A 78 6.76 8.13 7.67
CA LEU A 78 5.42 7.98 8.24
C LEU A 78 4.56 9.21 7.99
N ASP A 79 5.10 10.41 8.23
CA ASP A 79 4.38 11.66 8.01
C ASP A 79 4.00 11.82 6.55
N ARG A 80 4.88 11.44 5.61
CA ARG A 80 4.59 11.42 4.17
C ARG A 80 3.38 10.54 3.86
N VAL A 81 3.38 9.29 4.34
CA VAL A 81 2.31 8.33 4.09
C VAL A 81 0.97 8.79 4.71
N LEU A 82 1.01 9.49 5.85
CA LEU A 82 -0.16 10.11 6.46
C LEU A 82 -0.64 11.39 5.74
N GLY A 83 0.10 11.90 4.75
CA GLY A 83 -0.22 13.13 4.02
C GLY A 83 0.24 14.40 4.74
N GLY A 84 1.37 14.33 5.45
CA GLY A 84 1.99 15.43 6.20
C GLY A 84 1.86 15.33 7.72
N GLY A 85 1.41 14.17 8.24
CA GLY A 85 1.26 13.93 9.68
C GLY A 85 -0.16 13.55 10.11
N LEU A 86 -0.30 13.30 11.42
CA LEU A 86 -1.52 12.80 12.04
C LEU A 86 -2.61 13.88 12.10
N VAL A 87 -3.80 13.53 11.65
CA VAL A 87 -4.97 14.40 11.67
C VAL A 87 -5.83 14.06 12.90
N PRO A 88 -6.26 15.04 13.71
CA PRO A 88 -7.18 14.80 14.83
C PRO A 88 -8.54 14.32 14.34
N ALA A 89 -9.33 13.73 15.23
CA ALA A 89 -10.68 13.23 14.92
C ALA A 89 -10.72 12.23 13.74
N SER A 90 -9.67 11.42 13.60
CA SER A 90 -9.51 10.50 12.46
C SER A 90 -9.26 9.06 12.91
N ALA A 91 -9.63 8.11 12.04
CA ALA A 91 -9.28 6.70 12.21
C ALA A 91 -8.34 6.23 11.09
N THR A 92 -7.20 5.65 11.47
CA THR A 92 -6.19 5.08 10.58
C THR A 92 -6.04 3.58 10.83
N LEU A 93 -6.17 2.75 9.81
CA LEU A 93 -5.90 1.31 9.86
C LEU A 93 -4.49 1.03 9.35
N VAL A 94 -3.69 0.28 10.11
CA VAL A 94 -2.38 -0.23 9.69
C VAL A 94 -2.49 -1.75 9.52
N GLY A 95 -2.63 -2.16 8.26
CA GLY A 95 -2.67 -3.55 7.80
C GLY A 95 -1.27 -4.11 7.50
N GLY A 96 -1.15 -5.44 7.48
CA GLY A 96 0.05 -6.12 7.01
C GLY A 96 0.25 -7.49 7.64
N ASP A 97 1.22 -8.24 7.11
CA ASP A 97 1.47 -9.62 7.53
C ASP A 97 1.93 -9.70 9.00
N PRO A 98 1.63 -10.80 9.72
CA PRO A 98 2.19 -11.05 11.04
C PRO A 98 3.72 -11.03 11.01
N GLY A 99 4.34 -10.34 11.97
CA GLY A 99 5.80 -10.24 12.08
C GLY A 99 6.48 -9.25 11.12
N ILE A 100 5.73 -8.53 10.26
CA ILE A 100 6.32 -7.55 9.33
C ILE A 100 6.93 -6.32 10.04
N GLY A 101 6.46 -6.02 11.26
CA GLY A 101 6.93 -4.91 12.08
C GLY A 101 5.89 -3.86 12.46
N LYS A 102 4.58 -4.10 12.26
CA LYS A 102 3.49 -3.13 12.54
C LYS A 102 3.55 -2.56 13.96
N SER A 103 3.57 -3.41 14.98
CA SER A 103 3.65 -2.98 16.38
C SER A 103 4.97 -2.25 16.68
N THR A 104 6.07 -2.60 16.00
CA THR A 104 7.35 -1.89 16.13
C THR A 104 7.23 -0.47 15.57
N LEU A 105 6.68 -0.32 14.36
CA LEU A 105 6.43 0.97 13.72
C LEU A 105 5.54 1.85 14.60
N LEU A 106 4.43 1.31 15.08
CA LEU A 106 3.47 2.07 15.89
C LEU A 106 3.99 2.41 17.28
N LEU A 107 4.79 1.55 17.90
CA LEU A 107 5.42 1.88 19.17
C LEU A 107 6.48 2.98 19.01
N GLN A 108 7.26 2.96 17.92
CA GLN A 108 8.17 4.06 17.57
C GLN A 108 7.41 5.35 17.28
N ALA A 109 6.30 5.27 16.53
CA ALA A 109 5.43 6.41 16.26
C ALA A 109 4.81 6.98 17.54
N ALA A 110 4.28 6.11 18.43
CA ALA A 110 3.71 6.48 19.73
C ALA A 110 4.70 7.28 20.56
N ALA A 111 5.93 6.76 20.69
CA ALA A 111 7.00 7.39 21.41
C ALA A 111 7.37 8.75 20.79
N SER A 112 7.41 8.84 19.46
CA SER A 112 7.73 10.08 18.76
C SER A 112 6.65 11.16 18.93
N PHE A 113 5.37 10.79 18.84
CA PHE A 113 4.26 11.69 19.13
C PHE A 113 4.25 12.13 20.61
N ALA A 114 4.55 11.22 21.54
CA ALA A 114 4.65 11.57 22.95
C ALA A 114 5.78 12.59 23.21
N ARG A 115 6.94 12.40 22.57
CA ARG A 115 8.06 13.35 22.64
C ARG A 115 7.74 14.71 22.00
N SER A 116 6.83 14.76 21.03
CA SER A 116 6.31 16.03 20.47
C SER A 116 5.16 16.64 21.29
N GLY A 117 4.93 16.14 22.51
CA GLY A 117 3.99 16.68 23.47
C GLY A 117 2.54 16.18 23.31
N ALA A 118 2.30 15.13 22.54
CA ALA A 118 0.99 14.49 22.48
C ALA A 118 0.77 13.56 23.67
N ARG A 119 -0.45 13.51 24.19
CA ARG A 119 -0.87 12.46 25.13
C ARG A 119 -1.22 11.21 24.35
N VAL A 120 -0.42 10.16 24.51
CA VAL A 120 -0.53 8.91 23.74
C VAL A 120 -0.87 7.75 24.66
N ILE A 121 -1.95 7.03 24.34
CA ILE A 121 -2.31 5.76 24.97
C ILE A 121 -2.11 4.63 23.97
N TYR A 122 -1.37 3.60 24.37
CA TYR A 122 -1.18 2.37 23.62
C TYR A 122 -1.91 1.23 24.33
N VAL A 123 -2.95 0.71 23.69
CA VAL A 123 -3.74 -0.42 24.17
C VAL A 123 -3.34 -1.65 23.39
N SER A 124 -2.78 -2.64 24.08
CA SER A 124 -2.53 -3.95 23.48
C SER A 124 -3.59 -4.95 23.92
N GLY A 125 -4.13 -5.71 22.98
CA GLY A 125 -4.94 -6.89 23.28
C GLY A 125 -4.18 -8.20 23.07
N GLU A 126 -3.00 -8.16 22.44
CA GLU A 126 -2.18 -9.35 22.14
C GLU A 126 -1.04 -9.55 23.16
N GLU A 127 -0.41 -8.46 23.62
CA GLU A 127 0.78 -8.51 24.48
C GLU A 127 0.50 -7.92 25.87
N ALA A 128 1.09 -8.51 26.91
CA ALA A 128 1.04 -7.92 28.24
C ALA A 128 1.88 -6.62 28.29
N THR A 129 1.50 -5.67 29.15
CA THR A 129 2.21 -4.38 29.29
C THR A 129 3.71 -4.53 29.55
N ALA A 130 4.11 -5.58 30.28
CA ALA A 130 5.52 -5.90 30.52
C ALA A 130 6.29 -6.29 29.24
N GLN A 131 5.65 -7.01 28.31
CA GLN A 131 6.25 -7.40 27.03
C GLN A 131 6.40 -6.19 26.10
N VAL A 132 5.37 -5.34 26.03
CA VAL A 132 5.43 -4.06 25.29
C VAL A 132 6.55 -3.18 25.84
N ARG A 133 6.68 -3.09 27.17
CA ARG A 133 7.77 -2.33 27.82
C ARG A 133 9.16 -2.89 27.51
N LEU A 134 9.32 -4.21 27.47
CA LEU A 134 10.58 -4.84 27.08
C LEU A 134 10.98 -4.47 25.65
N ARG A 135 10.01 -4.44 24.71
CA ARG A 135 10.24 -3.99 23.34
C ARG A 135 10.61 -2.50 23.30
N ALA A 136 9.88 -1.67 24.02
CA ALA A 136 10.18 -0.24 24.13
C ALA A 136 11.61 0.01 24.65
N SER A 137 12.06 -0.78 25.64
CA SER A 137 13.43 -0.70 26.16
C SER A 137 14.48 -1.07 25.11
N ARG A 138 14.27 -2.14 24.33
CA ARG A 138 15.18 -2.52 23.23
C ARG A 138 15.26 -1.46 22.14
N LEU A 139 14.14 -0.78 21.87
CA LEU A 139 14.03 0.30 20.90
C LEU A 139 14.52 1.66 21.44
N GLY A 140 14.94 1.75 22.71
CA GLY A 140 15.38 3.00 23.32
C GLY A 140 14.26 4.03 23.53
N LEU A 141 13.04 3.58 23.79
CA LEU A 141 11.83 4.42 23.84
C LEU A 141 11.32 4.69 25.26
N THR A 142 11.98 4.18 26.30
CA THR A 142 11.49 4.20 27.70
C THR A 142 11.28 5.58 28.29
N ASP A 143 11.99 6.58 27.80
CA ASP A 143 11.89 7.96 28.29
C ASP A 143 10.70 8.73 27.70
N SER A 144 9.93 8.07 26.81
CA SER A 144 8.76 8.67 26.16
C SER A 144 7.51 8.46 27.02
N ALA A 145 6.74 9.52 27.24
CA ALA A 145 5.53 9.49 28.08
C ALA A 145 4.33 8.81 27.38
N VAL A 146 4.45 7.53 27.08
CA VAL A 146 3.37 6.69 26.50
C VAL A 146 2.71 5.90 27.62
N GLN A 147 1.39 6.06 27.78
CA GLN A 147 0.59 5.28 28.72
C GLN A 147 0.24 3.93 28.08
N LEU A 148 0.52 2.83 28.79
CA LEU A 148 0.29 1.46 28.30
C LEU A 148 -0.89 0.81 29.03
N ALA A 149 -1.79 0.19 28.29
CA ALA A 149 -2.84 -0.67 28.82
C ALA A 149 -2.84 -2.02 28.10
N ALA A 150 -3.18 -3.09 28.82
CA ALA A 150 -3.46 -4.39 28.24
C ALA A 150 -4.93 -4.73 28.51
N GLU A 151 -5.78 -4.56 27.50
CA GLU A 151 -7.23 -4.74 27.62
C GLU A 151 -7.81 -5.14 26.26
N THR A 152 -8.89 -5.91 26.30
CA THR A 152 -9.63 -6.42 25.13
C THR A 152 -11.10 -6.00 25.13
N ASN A 153 -11.67 -5.67 26.30
CA ASN A 153 -13.04 -5.17 26.39
C ASN A 153 -13.10 -3.72 25.89
N LEU A 154 -13.77 -3.51 24.75
CA LEU A 154 -13.85 -2.18 24.15
C LEU A 154 -14.63 -1.18 25.01
N ARG A 155 -15.60 -1.63 25.81
CA ARG A 155 -16.34 -0.74 26.72
C ARG A 155 -15.41 -0.13 27.76
N ASP A 156 -14.54 -0.94 28.35
CA ASP A 156 -13.60 -0.49 29.39
C ASP A 156 -12.54 0.43 28.79
N ILE A 157 -12.07 0.10 27.59
CA ILE A 157 -11.17 0.95 26.81
C ILE A 157 -11.82 2.31 26.56
N LEU A 158 -13.00 2.37 25.95
CA LEU A 158 -13.67 3.64 25.62
C LEU A 158 -13.97 4.47 26.88
N THR A 159 -14.37 3.83 27.98
CA THR A 159 -14.60 4.51 29.27
C THR A 159 -13.32 5.16 29.80
N THR A 160 -12.19 4.46 29.69
CA THR A 160 -10.88 4.98 30.10
C THR A 160 -10.43 6.13 29.19
N LEU A 161 -10.57 5.98 27.87
CA LEU A 161 -10.18 7.01 26.91
C LEU A 161 -11.02 8.29 27.06
N ASP A 162 -12.30 8.16 27.42
CA ASP A 162 -13.18 9.29 27.71
C ASP A 162 -12.72 10.10 28.93
N ALA A 163 -12.13 9.44 29.93
CA ALA A 163 -11.60 10.08 31.14
C ALA A 163 -10.22 10.72 30.93
N GLU A 164 -9.31 10.01 30.25
CA GLU A 164 -7.93 10.47 30.03
C GLU A 164 -7.84 11.53 28.91
N ALA A 165 -8.78 11.51 27.96
CA ALA A 165 -8.86 12.42 26.81
C ALA A 165 -7.52 12.54 26.04
N PRO A 166 -6.96 11.44 25.50
CA PRO A 166 -5.68 11.46 24.80
C PRO A 166 -5.75 12.17 23.44
N ASP A 167 -4.60 12.55 22.89
CA ASP A 167 -4.50 13.08 21.53
C ASP A 167 -4.45 11.94 20.49
N LEU A 168 -3.79 10.83 20.85
CA LEU A 168 -3.62 9.64 20.02
C LEU A 168 -3.87 8.37 20.84
N VAL A 169 -4.64 7.46 20.26
CA VAL A 169 -4.83 6.10 20.76
C VAL A 169 -4.38 5.10 19.73
N ILE A 170 -3.56 4.13 20.14
CA ILE A 170 -3.17 2.99 19.32
C ILE A 170 -3.81 1.73 19.90
N VAL A 171 -4.46 0.94 19.05
CA VAL A 171 -5.12 -0.33 19.39
C VAL A 171 -4.45 -1.47 18.63
N ASP A 172 -3.66 -2.29 19.34
CA ASP A 172 -2.87 -3.39 18.81
C ASP A 172 -3.31 -4.75 19.40
N SER A 173 -4.23 -5.50 18.79
CA SER A 173 -4.85 -5.29 17.47
C SER A 173 -6.37 -5.24 17.55
N ILE A 174 -7.03 -4.79 16.47
CA ILE A 174 -8.49 -4.70 16.44
C ILE A 174 -9.15 -6.08 16.49
N GLN A 175 -8.43 -7.14 16.07
CA GLN A 175 -8.92 -8.52 16.09
C GLN A 175 -9.18 -9.04 17.51
N THR A 176 -8.45 -8.56 18.51
CA THR A 176 -8.61 -9.01 19.90
C THR A 176 -9.71 -8.27 20.65
N MET A 177 -10.26 -7.20 20.06
CA MET A 177 -11.26 -6.37 20.71
C MET A 177 -12.64 -7.01 20.64
N TRP A 178 -13.41 -6.85 21.71
CA TRP A 178 -14.78 -7.35 21.78
C TRP A 178 -15.72 -6.38 22.48
N LEU A 179 -16.99 -6.48 22.12
CA LEU A 179 -18.12 -5.72 22.65
C LEU A 179 -19.19 -6.68 23.18
N ASP A 180 -19.67 -6.45 24.40
CA ASP A 180 -20.77 -7.25 24.99
C ASP A 180 -22.09 -7.14 24.19
N THR A 181 -22.25 -6.05 23.43
CA THR A 181 -23.47 -5.77 22.65
C THR A 181 -23.56 -6.57 21.35
N VAL A 182 -22.48 -7.28 20.98
CA VAL A 182 -22.42 -8.07 19.75
C VAL A 182 -22.38 -9.55 20.14
N ASP A 183 -23.45 -10.27 19.81
CA ASP A 183 -23.59 -11.69 20.11
C ASP A 183 -22.79 -12.55 19.12
N SER A 184 -21.46 -12.45 19.22
CA SER A 184 -20.51 -13.26 18.45
C SER A 184 -19.16 -13.34 19.17
N ALA A 185 -18.40 -14.41 18.92
CA ALA A 185 -17.10 -14.61 19.55
C ALA A 185 -16.11 -13.48 19.20
N PRO A 186 -15.23 -13.07 20.14
CA PRO A 186 -14.10 -12.19 19.87
C PRO A 186 -13.30 -12.63 18.64
N GLY A 187 -12.84 -11.67 17.83
CA GLY A 187 -12.14 -11.94 16.57
C GLY A 187 -13.04 -12.33 15.38
N SER A 188 -14.35 -12.46 15.58
CA SER A 188 -15.29 -12.57 14.46
C SER A 188 -15.29 -11.30 13.61
N VAL A 189 -15.67 -11.42 12.33
CA VAL A 189 -15.84 -10.27 11.43
C VAL A 189 -16.83 -9.24 12.00
N ALA A 190 -17.90 -9.72 12.65
CA ALA A 190 -18.90 -8.87 13.28
C ALA A 190 -18.32 -8.06 14.46
N GLN A 191 -17.54 -8.69 15.35
CA GLN A 191 -16.85 -8.01 16.47
C GLN A 191 -15.87 -6.96 15.96
N VAL A 192 -15.05 -7.31 14.97
CA VAL A 192 -14.04 -6.39 14.40
C VAL A 192 -14.70 -5.18 13.76
N ARG A 193 -15.75 -5.40 12.97
CA ARG A 193 -16.49 -4.32 12.30
C ARG A 193 -17.19 -3.41 13.31
N ALA A 194 -17.82 -3.97 14.33
CA ALA A 194 -18.45 -3.21 15.40
C ALA A 194 -17.44 -2.38 16.18
N SER A 195 -16.32 -2.99 16.55
CA SER A 195 -15.25 -2.34 17.30
C SER A 195 -14.64 -1.18 16.53
N ALA A 196 -14.35 -1.38 15.24
CA ALA A 196 -13.85 -0.32 14.37
C ALA A 196 -14.86 0.83 14.21
N HIS A 197 -16.17 0.52 14.15
CA HIS A 197 -17.23 1.53 14.09
C HIS A 197 -17.26 2.41 15.33
N GLU A 198 -17.26 1.81 16.52
CA GLU A 198 -17.31 2.52 17.78
C GLU A 198 -16.05 3.37 17.99
N LEU A 199 -14.86 2.82 17.68
CA LEU A 199 -13.59 3.57 17.76
C LEU A 199 -13.54 4.76 16.79
N THR A 200 -14.02 4.58 15.55
CA THR A 200 -14.09 5.67 14.57
C THR A 200 -15.10 6.74 15.00
N THR A 201 -16.22 6.32 15.58
CA THR A 201 -17.24 7.24 16.10
C THR A 201 -16.72 8.00 17.31
N PHE A 202 -16.02 7.33 18.21
CA PHE A 202 -15.33 7.93 19.36
C PHE A 202 -14.32 8.98 18.90
N ALA A 203 -13.45 8.65 17.95
CA ALA A 203 -12.45 9.56 17.38
C ALA A 203 -13.10 10.87 16.92
N LYS A 204 -14.18 10.76 16.12
CA LYS A 204 -14.91 11.92 15.58
C LYS A 204 -15.64 12.74 16.64
N ARG A 205 -16.20 12.09 17.66
CA ARG A 205 -16.93 12.78 18.75
C ARG A 205 -16.00 13.50 19.72
N ARG A 206 -14.86 12.90 20.03
CA ARG A 206 -13.92 13.41 21.05
C ARG A 206 -12.76 14.23 20.47
N GLY A 207 -12.61 14.26 19.14
CA GLY A 207 -11.51 14.97 18.49
C GLY A 207 -10.18 14.23 18.55
N VAL A 208 -10.20 12.92 18.86
CA VAL A 208 -9.01 12.08 19.10
C VAL A 208 -8.58 11.39 17.81
N ALA A 209 -7.28 11.21 17.60
CA ALA A 209 -6.78 10.36 16.53
C ALA A 209 -6.68 8.90 16.99
N VAL A 210 -7.18 7.95 16.19
CA VAL A 210 -7.14 6.52 16.50
C VAL A 210 -6.38 5.77 15.42
N MET A 211 -5.40 4.96 15.83
CA MET A 211 -4.66 4.04 14.98
C MET A 211 -5.00 2.60 15.35
N LEU A 212 -5.49 1.83 14.38
CA LEU A 212 -5.91 0.44 14.53
C LEU A 212 -4.90 -0.48 13.85
N VAL A 213 -4.42 -1.50 14.54
CA VAL A 213 -3.63 -2.56 13.91
C VAL A 213 -4.54 -3.64 13.39
N GLY A 214 -4.36 -4.02 12.13
CA GLY A 214 -5.02 -5.16 11.51
C GLY A 214 -4.01 -6.17 10.97
N HIS A 215 -4.13 -7.43 11.36
CA HIS A 215 -3.40 -8.54 10.76
C HIS A 215 -4.03 -9.02 9.45
N VAL A 216 -3.21 -9.23 8.41
CA VAL A 216 -3.61 -9.95 7.19
C VAL A 216 -3.35 -11.44 7.43
N THR A 217 -4.37 -12.28 7.26
CA THR A 217 -4.21 -13.75 7.33
C THR A 217 -3.83 -14.31 5.96
N LYS A 218 -3.04 -15.41 5.93
CA LYS A 218 -2.44 -15.98 4.71
C LYS A 218 -3.46 -16.40 3.64
N ASP A 219 -4.70 -16.66 4.02
CA ASP A 219 -5.78 -17.06 3.11
C ASP A 219 -6.76 -15.91 2.78
N GLY A 220 -6.53 -14.69 3.28
CA GLY A 220 -7.42 -13.55 3.08
C GLY A 220 -8.84 -13.69 3.67
N GLN A 221 -9.18 -14.81 4.30
CA GLN A 221 -10.55 -15.21 4.63
C GLN A 221 -10.94 -15.12 6.12
N ILE A 222 -10.02 -14.90 7.05
CA ILE A 222 -10.39 -14.74 8.47
C ILE A 222 -10.13 -13.29 8.90
N ALA A 223 -11.23 -12.55 9.09
CA ALA A 223 -11.32 -11.21 9.65
C ALA A 223 -10.25 -10.24 9.09
N GLY A 224 -10.12 -10.21 7.77
CA GLY A 224 -9.13 -9.38 7.10
C GLY A 224 -9.36 -7.87 7.32
N PRO A 225 -8.30 -7.05 7.27
CA PRO A 225 -8.38 -5.59 7.36
C PRO A 225 -9.34 -4.97 6.34
N ARG A 226 -9.59 -5.66 5.20
CA ARG A 226 -10.52 -5.26 4.14
C ARG A 226 -11.93 -4.94 4.60
N VAL A 227 -12.43 -5.63 5.63
CA VAL A 227 -13.76 -5.31 6.19
C VAL A 227 -13.77 -3.96 6.90
N VAL A 228 -12.63 -3.52 7.43
CA VAL A 228 -12.49 -2.24 8.15
C VAL A 228 -12.08 -1.10 7.22
N GLU A 229 -11.43 -1.39 6.08
CA GLU A 229 -10.91 -0.39 5.13
C GLU A 229 -11.92 0.68 4.73
N HIS A 230 -13.17 0.30 4.49
CA HIS A 230 -14.21 1.24 4.07
C HIS A 230 -14.68 2.16 5.22
N MET A 231 -14.52 1.72 6.47
CA MET A 231 -15.03 2.38 7.68
C MET A 231 -14.08 3.46 8.20
N VAL A 232 -12.78 3.28 7.99
CA VAL A 232 -11.74 4.20 8.45
C VAL A 232 -11.49 5.33 7.45
N ASP A 233 -10.80 6.38 7.90
CA ASP A 233 -10.48 7.54 7.07
C ASP A 233 -9.19 7.30 6.27
N THR A 234 -8.21 6.61 6.87
CA THR A 234 -6.92 6.26 6.25
C THR A 234 -6.62 4.76 6.39
N VAL A 235 -6.08 4.14 5.34
CA VAL A 235 -5.65 2.73 5.29
C VAL A 235 -4.20 2.69 4.82
N LEU A 236 -3.34 2.14 5.67
CA LEU A 236 -1.94 1.90 5.40
C LEU A 236 -1.66 0.40 5.38
N TYR A 237 -0.91 -0.07 4.39
CA TYR A 237 -0.42 -1.44 4.32
C TYR A 237 1.08 -1.46 4.54
N PHE A 238 1.51 -2.28 5.49
CA PHE A 238 2.92 -2.52 5.74
C PHE A 238 3.33 -3.85 5.12
N GLU A 239 4.10 -3.75 4.05
CA GLU A 239 4.44 -4.82 3.12
C GLU A 239 5.95 -5.10 3.17
N GLY A 240 6.34 -6.33 2.86
CA GLY A 240 7.73 -6.69 2.68
C GLY A 240 7.89 -8.19 2.48
N GLU A 241 8.72 -8.57 1.52
CA GLU A 241 8.96 -9.97 1.19
C GLU A 241 10.02 -10.60 2.10
N ARG A 242 9.86 -11.91 2.34
CA ARG A 242 10.80 -12.68 3.15
C ARG A 242 12.15 -12.74 2.43
N GLY A 243 13.19 -12.22 3.06
CA GLY A 243 14.55 -12.16 2.50
C GLY A 243 14.99 -10.77 2.06
N HIS A 244 14.04 -9.84 1.85
CA HIS A 244 14.37 -8.44 1.64
C HIS A 244 14.53 -7.72 2.99
N GLN A 245 15.55 -6.87 3.10
CA GLN A 245 15.80 -6.06 4.32
C GLN A 245 14.73 -4.96 4.52
N PHE A 246 14.07 -4.55 3.42
CA PHE A 246 13.15 -3.43 3.41
C PHE A 246 11.71 -3.79 3.71
N ARG A 247 11.00 -2.80 4.22
CA ARG A 247 9.58 -2.82 4.57
C ARG A 247 8.95 -1.55 4.01
N ILE A 248 7.88 -1.69 3.25
CA ILE A 248 7.22 -0.58 2.55
C ILE A 248 5.89 -0.33 3.24
N LEU A 249 5.70 0.88 3.74
CA LEU A 249 4.42 1.37 4.25
C LEU A 249 3.71 2.13 3.13
N ARG A 250 2.61 1.60 2.62
CA ARG A 250 1.86 2.16 1.50
C ARG A 250 0.50 2.69 1.96
N SER A 251 0.16 3.91 1.56
CA SER A 251 -1.19 4.45 1.70
C SER A 251 -2.07 3.88 0.59
N VAL A 252 -3.10 3.11 0.92
CA VAL A 252 -4.09 2.62 -0.08
C VAL A 252 -5.33 3.50 -0.12
N LYS A 253 -5.65 4.13 1.01
CA LYS A 253 -6.75 5.07 1.15
C LYS A 253 -6.30 6.17 2.09
N ASN A 254 -6.40 7.43 1.68
CA ASN A 254 -6.14 8.56 2.57
C ASN A 254 -7.12 9.69 2.25
N ARG A 255 -8.06 9.95 3.17
CA ARG A 255 -9.00 11.07 3.04
C ARG A 255 -8.35 12.44 3.26
N PHE A 256 -7.13 12.44 3.81
CA PHE A 256 -6.42 13.64 4.19
C PHE A 256 -5.16 13.85 3.34
N GLY A 257 -4.87 13.05 2.34
CA GLY A 257 -3.63 13.14 1.58
C GLY A 257 -3.69 12.31 0.32
N PRO A 258 -2.60 12.30 -0.47
CA PRO A 258 -2.51 11.44 -1.62
C PRO A 258 -2.62 9.96 -1.21
N ALA A 259 -3.39 9.21 -2.00
CA ALA A 259 -3.31 7.75 -2.00
C ALA A 259 -2.02 7.32 -2.71
N ASP A 260 -1.63 6.07 -2.51
CA ASP A 260 -0.47 5.39 -3.10
C ASP A 260 0.91 5.93 -2.68
N GLU A 261 0.98 6.88 -1.73
CA GLU A 261 2.24 7.28 -1.10
C GLU A 261 2.93 6.10 -0.41
N ILE A 262 4.26 6.08 -0.52
CA ILE A 262 5.09 5.05 0.11
C ILE A 262 6.11 5.65 1.09
N GLY A 263 6.25 4.97 2.22
CA GLY A 263 7.30 5.16 3.20
C GLY A 263 8.19 3.92 3.23
N VAL A 264 9.50 4.08 3.12
CA VAL A 264 10.44 2.94 3.08
C VAL A 264 11.20 2.85 4.39
N PHE A 265 11.21 1.64 4.96
CA PHE A 265 11.85 1.34 6.23
C PHE A 265 12.77 0.12 6.10
N GLU A 266 13.77 0.05 6.96
CA GLU A 266 14.65 -1.11 7.10
C GLU A 266 14.57 -1.64 8.53
N MET A 267 14.46 -2.96 8.70
CA MET A 267 14.49 -3.58 10.03
C MET A 267 15.95 -3.74 10.50
N THR A 268 16.34 -2.94 11.47
CA THR A 268 17.68 -2.98 12.10
C THR A 268 17.61 -3.60 13.50
N GLY A 269 18.77 -3.84 14.13
CA GLY A 269 18.83 -4.28 15.53
C GLY A 269 18.21 -3.28 16.52
N ALA A 270 18.11 -2.00 16.15
CA ALA A 270 17.52 -0.93 16.95
C ALA A 270 16.03 -0.68 16.64
N GLY A 271 15.42 -1.45 15.73
CA GLY A 271 14.04 -1.25 15.25
C GLY A 271 13.98 -0.83 13.79
N LEU A 272 12.87 -0.20 13.39
CA LEU A 272 12.67 0.27 12.02
C LEU A 272 13.37 1.61 11.81
N ALA A 273 14.30 1.66 10.86
CA ALA A 273 14.99 2.87 10.41
C ALA A 273 14.39 3.40 9.11
N GLU A 274 14.29 4.72 8.96
CA GLU A 274 13.74 5.36 7.76
C GLU A 274 14.77 5.37 6.63
N VAL A 275 14.34 5.00 5.42
CA VAL A 275 15.15 5.03 4.22
C VAL A 275 14.79 6.26 3.39
N ALA A 276 15.60 7.31 3.49
CA ALA A 276 15.36 8.56 2.77
C ALA A 276 15.54 8.42 1.24
N ASN A 277 16.46 7.56 0.80
CA ASN A 277 16.77 7.34 -0.61
C ASN A 277 16.63 5.85 -0.99
N PRO A 278 15.40 5.39 -1.28
CA PRO A 278 15.14 3.99 -1.59
C PRO A 278 15.72 3.58 -2.94
N SER A 279 15.76 4.50 -3.90
CA SER A 279 16.30 4.25 -5.23
C SER A 279 17.78 3.86 -5.20
N ALA A 280 18.58 4.42 -4.28
CA ALA A 280 19.98 4.01 -4.12
C ALA A 280 20.13 2.55 -3.64
N LEU A 281 19.09 1.99 -3.02
CA LEU A 281 19.09 0.62 -2.51
C LEU A 281 18.49 -0.39 -3.50
N PHE A 282 17.64 0.07 -4.42
CA PHE A 282 17.04 -0.77 -5.46
C PHE A 282 17.91 -0.90 -6.72
N LEU A 283 18.97 -0.11 -6.81
CA LEU A 283 19.99 -0.24 -7.84
C LEU A 283 21.06 -1.21 -7.33
N SER A 284 21.24 -2.35 -8.01
CA SER A 284 22.30 -3.31 -7.67
C SER A 284 23.69 -2.76 -7.99
N ASP A 285 24.75 -3.49 -7.61
CA ASP A 285 26.15 -3.09 -7.82
C ASP A 285 26.38 -2.65 -9.27
N ARG A 286 26.50 -1.33 -9.46
CA ARG A 286 26.45 -0.71 -10.78
C ARG A 286 27.72 -0.99 -11.62
N ASP A 287 28.71 -1.71 -11.11
CA ASP A 287 30.08 -1.65 -11.64
C ASP A 287 30.28 -2.33 -13.00
N THR A 288 29.42 -3.29 -13.38
CA THR A 288 29.47 -3.91 -14.71
C THR A 288 28.07 -3.98 -15.33
N PRO A 289 27.83 -3.31 -16.49
CA PRO A 289 26.61 -3.48 -17.26
C PRO A 289 26.41 -4.95 -17.61
N ALA A 290 25.25 -5.51 -17.24
CA ALA A 290 24.90 -6.89 -17.53
C ALA A 290 23.77 -6.94 -18.57
N PRO A 291 23.86 -7.84 -19.58
CA PRO A 291 22.74 -8.12 -20.47
C PRO A 291 21.50 -8.52 -19.67
N GLY A 292 20.35 -7.98 -20.08
CA GLY A 292 19.08 -8.22 -19.39
C GLY A 292 18.82 -7.33 -18.18
N SER A 293 19.73 -6.44 -17.79
CA SER A 293 19.53 -5.46 -16.72
C SER A 293 19.18 -4.07 -17.29
N VAL A 294 18.05 -3.51 -16.85
CA VAL A 294 17.59 -2.17 -17.24
C VAL A 294 17.03 -1.42 -16.04
N VAL A 295 17.43 -0.16 -15.87
CA VAL A 295 16.88 0.71 -14.83
C VAL A 295 15.60 1.38 -15.33
N PHE A 296 14.50 1.10 -14.65
CA PHE A 296 13.21 1.74 -14.84
C PHE A 296 13.04 2.91 -13.88
N ALA A 297 12.53 4.04 -14.39
CA ALA A 297 12.08 5.15 -13.57
C ALA A 297 10.56 5.11 -13.41
N GLY A 298 10.10 4.58 -12.28
CA GLY A 298 8.69 4.44 -11.93
C GLY A 298 8.15 5.57 -11.06
N ILE A 299 6.83 5.68 -10.99
CA ILE A 299 6.12 6.49 -10.00
C ILE A 299 5.30 5.58 -9.09
N GLU A 300 5.61 5.61 -7.80
CA GLU A 300 4.83 4.96 -6.73
C GLU A 300 4.07 6.05 -5.96
N GLY A 301 2.77 6.18 -6.25
CA GLY A 301 1.96 7.31 -5.77
C GLY A 301 2.39 8.63 -6.38
N THR A 302 3.05 9.49 -5.60
CA THR A 302 3.71 10.70 -6.12
C THR A 302 5.23 10.62 -6.09
N ARG A 303 5.80 9.55 -5.52
CA ARG A 303 7.24 9.40 -5.36
C ARG A 303 7.86 8.75 -6.60
N PRO A 304 8.83 9.41 -7.26
CA PRO A 304 9.65 8.72 -8.25
C PRO A 304 10.57 7.71 -7.57
N VAL A 305 10.64 6.51 -8.13
CA VAL A 305 11.50 5.42 -7.65
C VAL A 305 12.24 4.83 -8.85
N LEU A 306 13.55 4.69 -8.73
CA LEU A 306 14.32 3.93 -9.72
C LEU A 306 14.44 2.48 -9.27
N VAL A 307 14.13 1.56 -10.17
CA VAL A 307 14.18 0.12 -9.91
C VAL A 307 14.76 -0.61 -11.10
N GLU A 308 15.57 -1.62 -10.85
CA GLU A 308 16.16 -2.45 -11.89
C GLU A 308 15.23 -3.60 -12.29
N PHE A 309 14.92 -3.71 -13.57
CA PHE A 309 14.34 -4.91 -14.17
C PHE A 309 15.45 -5.83 -14.65
N GLN A 310 15.32 -7.11 -14.33
CA GLN A 310 16.26 -8.16 -14.71
C GLN A 310 15.51 -9.20 -15.53
N ALA A 311 15.98 -9.42 -16.75
CA ALA A 311 15.47 -10.44 -17.65
C ALA A 311 16.55 -11.50 -17.91
N LEU A 312 16.14 -12.75 -17.97
CA LEU A 312 16.94 -13.86 -18.44
C LEU A 312 16.14 -14.60 -19.51
N VAL A 313 16.74 -14.72 -20.69
CA VAL A 313 16.17 -15.40 -21.84
C VAL A 313 17.09 -16.56 -22.20
N ALA A 314 16.56 -17.78 -22.25
CA ALA A 314 17.35 -18.98 -22.52
C ALA A 314 16.61 -19.93 -23.46
N PRO A 315 17.31 -20.74 -24.28
CA PRO A 315 16.67 -21.79 -25.08
C PRO A 315 15.88 -22.75 -24.19
N SER A 316 14.61 -23.00 -24.54
CA SER A 316 13.74 -23.94 -23.84
C SER A 316 13.87 -25.34 -24.42
N SER A 317 14.00 -26.35 -23.56
CA SER A 317 13.86 -27.75 -23.95
C SER A 317 12.42 -28.26 -23.84
N LEU A 318 11.48 -27.41 -23.43
CA LEU A 318 10.08 -27.76 -23.20
C LEU A 318 9.22 -27.45 -24.43
N SER A 319 8.15 -28.22 -24.62
CA SER A 319 7.16 -27.95 -25.69
C SER A 319 6.40 -26.64 -25.46
N GLN A 320 6.25 -26.24 -24.19
CA GLN A 320 5.74 -24.93 -23.78
C GLN A 320 6.83 -24.21 -22.98
N PRO A 321 7.44 -23.16 -23.55
CA PRO A 321 8.46 -22.39 -22.85
C PRO A 321 7.91 -21.72 -21.59
N ARG A 322 8.74 -21.68 -20.55
CA ARG A 322 8.41 -21.06 -19.27
C ARG A 322 8.42 -19.55 -19.40
N ARG A 323 7.43 -18.91 -18.77
CA ARG A 323 7.34 -17.45 -18.62
C ARG A 323 7.09 -17.17 -17.15
N ALA A 324 8.14 -16.82 -16.42
CA ALA A 324 8.09 -16.58 -14.99
C ALA A 324 8.35 -15.10 -14.69
N VAL A 325 7.52 -14.51 -13.82
CA VAL A 325 7.62 -13.11 -13.44
C VAL A 325 7.59 -12.98 -11.92
N VAL A 326 8.48 -12.16 -11.38
CA VAL A 326 8.53 -11.77 -9.97
C VAL A 326 8.51 -10.25 -9.90
N GLY A 327 7.57 -9.67 -9.13
CA GLY A 327 7.45 -8.22 -8.94
C GLY A 327 6.73 -7.46 -10.06
N TRP A 328 6.19 -8.14 -11.08
CA TRP A 328 5.42 -7.52 -12.17
C TRP A 328 4.26 -8.41 -12.66
N ASP A 329 3.45 -7.90 -13.59
CA ASP A 329 2.27 -8.59 -14.09
C ASP A 329 2.57 -9.53 -15.27
N GLY A 330 2.18 -10.81 -15.15
CA GLY A 330 2.43 -11.83 -16.17
C GLY A 330 1.59 -11.68 -17.46
N ALA A 331 0.41 -11.08 -17.37
CA ALA A 331 -0.42 -10.80 -18.55
C ALA A 331 0.19 -9.65 -19.38
N ARG A 332 0.73 -8.62 -18.72
CA ARG A 332 1.51 -7.55 -19.36
C ARG A 332 2.78 -8.08 -20.01
N LEU A 333 3.53 -8.98 -19.35
CA LEU A 333 4.68 -9.63 -20.02
C LEU A 333 4.25 -10.33 -21.32
N SER A 334 3.14 -11.07 -21.27
CA SER A 334 2.63 -11.77 -22.47
C SER A 334 2.24 -10.80 -23.59
N MET A 335 1.68 -9.64 -23.24
CA MET A 335 1.38 -8.56 -24.18
C MET A 335 2.65 -7.97 -24.80
N VAL A 336 3.66 -7.65 -24.00
CA VAL A 336 4.94 -7.10 -24.49
C VAL A 336 5.61 -8.06 -25.47
N LEU A 337 5.66 -9.36 -25.13
CA LEU A 337 6.20 -10.39 -26.03
C LEU A 337 5.44 -10.46 -27.36
N ALA A 338 4.11 -10.39 -27.32
CA ALA A 338 3.29 -10.41 -28.54
C ALA A 338 3.52 -9.17 -29.42
N VAL A 339 3.73 -7.99 -28.81
CA VAL A 339 4.04 -6.76 -29.57
C VAL A 339 5.44 -6.81 -30.18
N LEU A 340 6.44 -7.31 -29.44
CA LEU A 340 7.80 -7.50 -29.96
C LEU A 340 7.80 -8.43 -31.18
N GLU A 341 7.05 -9.53 -31.13
CA GLU A 341 6.94 -10.46 -32.25
C GLU A 341 6.16 -9.87 -33.43
N ALA A 342 4.95 -9.35 -33.20
CA ALA A 342 4.05 -8.92 -34.28
C ALA A 342 4.43 -7.57 -34.91
N ARG A 343 5.15 -6.70 -34.18
CA ARG A 343 5.46 -5.32 -34.63
C ARG A 343 6.94 -5.10 -34.88
N ALA A 344 7.81 -5.68 -34.07
CA ALA A 344 9.26 -5.54 -34.23
C ALA A 344 9.92 -6.75 -34.93
N GLY A 345 9.19 -7.83 -35.22
CA GLY A 345 9.73 -9.01 -35.89
C GLY A 345 10.64 -9.87 -35.00
N ILE A 346 10.59 -9.67 -33.69
CA ILE A 346 11.50 -10.30 -32.72
C ILE A 346 10.76 -11.43 -32.02
N SER A 347 10.94 -12.65 -32.51
CA SER A 347 10.29 -13.82 -31.93
C SER A 347 11.04 -14.34 -30.69
N PHE A 348 10.27 -14.70 -29.66
CA PHE A 348 10.72 -15.42 -28.47
C PHE A 348 10.23 -16.88 -28.46
N GLN A 349 9.83 -17.40 -29.62
CA GLN A 349 9.40 -18.79 -29.73
C GLN A 349 10.55 -19.74 -29.38
N GLY A 350 10.25 -20.75 -28.56
CA GLY A 350 11.26 -21.71 -28.09
C GLY A 350 12.22 -21.17 -27.02
N LEU A 351 11.96 -20.00 -26.45
CA LEU A 351 12.79 -19.40 -25.38
C LEU A 351 12.03 -19.34 -24.06
N ASP A 352 12.67 -19.79 -23.00
CA ASP A 352 12.24 -19.53 -21.62
C ASP A 352 12.54 -18.07 -21.27
N VAL A 353 11.59 -17.42 -20.62
CA VAL A 353 11.67 -16.02 -20.19
C VAL A 353 11.46 -15.94 -18.68
N TYR A 354 12.44 -15.37 -18.00
CA TYR A 354 12.37 -15.03 -16.58
C TYR A 354 12.51 -13.53 -16.43
N LEU A 355 11.58 -12.91 -15.72
CA LEU A 355 11.61 -11.48 -15.40
C LEU A 355 11.54 -11.29 -13.89
N ASN A 356 12.42 -10.45 -13.35
CA ASN A 356 12.49 -10.11 -11.94
C ASN A 356 12.60 -8.59 -11.77
N VAL A 357 11.88 -8.05 -10.80
CA VAL A 357 12.05 -6.68 -10.33
C VAL A 357 12.99 -6.70 -9.13
N ALA A 358 14.15 -6.07 -9.26
CA ALA A 358 15.14 -6.02 -8.19
C ALA A 358 14.58 -5.32 -6.95
N GLY A 359 15.07 -5.72 -5.78
CA GLY A 359 14.65 -5.11 -4.51
C GLY A 359 13.29 -5.58 -3.96
N GLY A 360 12.61 -6.51 -4.64
CA GLY A 360 11.35 -7.10 -4.15
C GLY A 360 10.16 -6.15 -4.23
N LEU A 361 10.28 -5.06 -4.99
CA LEU A 361 9.18 -4.13 -5.24
C LEU A 361 8.20 -4.72 -6.25
N ARG A 362 6.91 -4.49 -6.03
CA ARG A 362 5.87 -4.79 -7.01
C ARG A 362 5.54 -3.52 -7.78
N ILE A 363 5.83 -3.53 -9.07
CA ILE A 363 5.52 -2.44 -9.98
C ILE A 363 4.17 -2.70 -10.64
N SER A 364 3.27 -1.73 -10.61
CA SER A 364 1.96 -1.80 -11.29
C SER A 364 1.72 -0.59 -12.19
N GLU A 365 2.72 -0.20 -12.96
CA GLU A 365 2.69 1.00 -13.79
C GLU A 365 2.85 0.68 -15.29
N PRO A 366 2.01 1.24 -16.20
CA PRO A 366 2.16 1.06 -17.65
C PRO A 366 3.49 1.56 -18.21
N ALA A 367 4.11 2.56 -17.58
CA ALA A 367 5.41 3.08 -17.97
C ALA A 367 6.54 2.03 -17.90
N ALA A 368 6.33 0.91 -17.21
CA ALA A 368 7.30 -0.17 -17.13
C ALA A 368 7.42 -0.97 -18.45
N ASP A 369 6.44 -0.88 -19.35
CA ASP A 369 6.39 -1.73 -20.55
C ASP A 369 7.64 -1.59 -21.43
N LEU A 370 8.10 -0.35 -21.68
CA LEU A 370 9.32 -0.10 -22.46
C LEU A 370 10.58 -0.60 -21.74
N ALA A 371 10.65 -0.44 -20.41
CA ALA A 371 11.80 -0.93 -19.64
C ALA A 371 11.89 -2.46 -19.66
N VAL A 372 10.74 -3.14 -19.57
CA VAL A 372 10.70 -4.61 -19.69
C VAL A 372 11.02 -5.06 -21.10
N ALA A 373 10.50 -4.39 -22.13
CA ALA A 373 10.88 -4.68 -23.51
C ALA A 373 12.40 -4.51 -23.73
N ALA A 374 12.98 -3.45 -23.19
CA ALA A 374 14.42 -3.21 -23.21
C ALA A 374 15.21 -4.32 -22.51
N ALA A 375 14.77 -4.75 -21.32
CA ALA A 375 15.42 -5.84 -20.57
C ALA A 375 15.37 -7.17 -21.36
N LEU A 376 14.22 -7.52 -21.92
CA LEU A 376 14.06 -8.75 -22.72
C LEU A 376 14.93 -8.75 -23.97
N LEU A 377 14.99 -7.62 -24.68
CA LEU A 377 15.84 -7.46 -25.86
C LEU A 377 17.32 -7.50 -25.48
N SER A 378 17.70 -6.81 -24.41
CA SER A 378 19.07 -6.86 -23.89
C SER A 378 19.52 -8.27 -23.53
N ALA A 379 18.65 -9.06 -22.90
CA ALA A 379 18.95 -10.46 -22.54
C ALA A 379 19.03 -11.37 -23.78
N ARG A 380 18.19 -11.13 -24.80
CA ARG A 380 18.13 -11.94 -26.02
C ARG A 380 19.31 -11.67 -26.95
N GLU A 381 19.68 -10.41 -27.13
CA GLU A 381 20.77 -9.97 -28.01
C GLU A 381 22.14 -10.02 -27.31
N ASP A 382 22.18 -10.43 -26.04
CA ASP A 382 23.38 -10.44 -25.19
C ASP A 382 24.09 -9.07 -25.17
N ALA A 383 23.29 -7.99 -25.19
CA ALA A 383 23.74 -6.62 -25.37
C ALA A 383 23.26 -5.74 -24.20
N ALA A 384 24.17 -5.35 -23.32
CA ALA A 384 23.86 -4.52 -22.16
C ALA A 384 23.53 -3.07 -22.56
N LEU A 385 22.51 -2.47 -21.92
CA LEU A 385 22.26 -1.04 -22.05
C LEU A 385 23.34 -0.21 -21.34
N PRO A 386 23.54 1.07 -21.73
CA PRO A 386 24.49 1.92 -21.04
C PRO A 386 24.09 2.13 -19.58
N ARG A 387 25.05 1.93 -18.66
CA ARG A 387 24.90 1.98 -17.18
C ARG A 387 24.05 3.13 -16.67
N ASP A 388 24.27 4.32 -17.21
CA ASP A 388 23.70 5.57 -16.71
C ASP A 388 22.43 5.97 -17.47
N THR A 389 21.68 4.98 -17.99
CA THR A 389 20.45 5.17 -18.75
C THR A 389 19.24 4.65 -17.98
N VAL A 390 18.25 5.52 -17.78
CA VAL A 390 16.91 5.11 -17.32
C VAL A 390 15.96 4.93 -18.49
N VAL A 391 15.03 3.99 -18.40
CA VAL A 391 14.05 3.69 -19.45
C VAL A 391 12.65 3.72 -18.87
N PHE A 392 11.70 4.37 -19.54
CA PHE A 392 10.28 4.30 -19.17
C PHE A 392 9.39 4.69 -20.35
N GLY A 393 8.23 4.06 -20.50
CA GLY A 393 7.28 4.31 -21.56
C GLY A 393 6.16 3.26 -21.60
N GLU A 394 4.97 3.66 -22.00
CA GLU A 394 3.84 2.73 -22.16
C GLU A 394 3.82 2.14 -23.58
N LEU A 395 3.60 0.84 -23.69
CA LEU A 395 3.56 0.14 -24.97
C LEU A 395 2.11 -0.12 -25.42
N SER A 396 1.78 0.37 -26.61
CA SER A 396 0.51 0.05 -27.28
C SER A 396 0.59 -1.27 -28.05
N LEU A 397 -0.54 -1.97 -28.19
CA LEU A 397 -0.67 -3.15 -29.07
C LEU A 397 -0.35 -2.86 -30.56
N SER A 398 -0.38 -1.59 -30.96
CA SER A 398 0.04 -1.14 -32.28
C SER A 398 1.57 -1.11 -32.46
N GLY A 399 2.35 -1.27 -31.38
CA GLY A 399 3.79 -1.06 -31.36
C GLY A 399 4.21 0.38 -31.08
N ALA A 400 3.27 1.31 -30.96
CA ALA A 400 3.55 2.71 -30.63
C ALA A 400 3.90 2.89 -29.14
N LEU A 401 4.85 3.81 -28.86
CA LEU A 401 5.22 4.19 -27.51
C LEU A 401 4.42 5.43 -27.09
N ARG A 402 3.64 5.29 -26.02
CA ARG A 402 2.74 6.34 -25.53
C ARG A 402 3.39 7.15 -24.42
N PRO A 403 3.22 8.48 -24.41
CA PRO A 403 3.80 9.34 -23.38
C PRO A 403 3.20 9.02 -22.01
N VAL A 404 4.04 9.12 -20.98
CA VAL A 404 3.68 8.79 -19.59
C VAL A 404 3.59 10.04 -18.74
N THR A 405 2.85 9.94 -17.63
CA THR A 405 2.71 11.03 -16.67
C THR A 405 4.00 11.24 -15.88
N GLN A 406 4.15 12.48 -15.38
CA GLN A 406 5.24 12.88 -14.47
C GLN A 406 6.67 12.60 -14.98
N ALA A 407 6.89 12.67 -16.30
CA ALA A 407 8.22 12.48 -16.88
C ALA A 407 9.28 13.41 -16.26
N GLU A 408 8.93 14.65 -15.94
CA GLU A 408 9.81 15.58 -15.23
C GLU A 408 10.27 15.06 -13.86
N ASN A 409 9.36 14.50 -13.05
CA ASN A 409 9.71 13.98 -11.72
C ASN A 409 10.62 12.74 -11.81
N ARG A 410 10.36 11.86 -12.79
CA ARG A 410 11.22 10.70 -13.09
C ARG A 410 12.63 11.13 -13.45
N LEU A 411 12.77 12.14 -14.33
CA LEU A 411 14.07 12.65 -14.76
C LEU A 411 14.83 13.35 -13.63
N LYS A 412 14.14 14.14 -12.79
CA LYS A 412 14.77 14.78 -11.61
C LYS A 412 15.36 13.75 -10.65
N GLU A 413 14.64 12.67 -10.38
CA GLU A 413 15.14 11.59 -9.52
C GLU A 413 16.31 10.84 -10.18
N ALA A 414 16.24 10.59 -11.49
CA ALA A 414 17.35 10.02 -12.26
C ALA A 414 18.64 10.85 -12.13
N VAL A 415 18.55 12.16 -12.32
CA VAL A 415 19.69 13.09 -12.16
C VAL A 415 20.25 13.03 -10.74
N LYS A 416 19.37 13.06 -9.73
CA LYS A 416 19.75 13.03 -8.31
C LYS A 416 20.57 11.79 -7.94
N LEU A 417 20.35 10.69 -8.66
CA LEU A 417 21.04 9.40 -8.47
C LEU A 417 22.22 9.19 -9.43
N GLY A 418 22.55 10.21 -10.22
CA GLY A 418 23.71 10.23 -11.10
C GLY A 418 23.51 9.48 -12.41
N PHE A 419 22.27 9.36 -12.90
CA PHE A 419 22.02 8.93 -14.28
C PHE A 419 22.24 10.11 -15.22
N SER A 420 22.84 9.85 -16.39
CA SER A 420 23.19 10.87 -17.38
C SER A 420 22.34 10.77 -18.64
N ALA A 421 21.57 9.70 -18.82
CA ALA A 421 20.75 9.45 -20.00
C ALA A 421 19.36 8.91 -19.65
N ALA A 422 18.39 9.14 -20.54
CA ALA A 422 17.04 8.59 -20.43
C ALA A 422 16.49 8.22 -21.81
N ILE A 423 15.80 7.08 -21.90
CA ILE A 423 15.04 6.65 -23.09
C ILE A 423 13.55 6.68 -22.73
N LEU A 424 12.77 7.46 -23.49
CA LEU A 424 11.35 7.65 -23.22
C LEU A 424 10.53 7.95 -24.49
N PRO A 425 9.20 7.79 -24.45
CA PRO A 425 8.32 8.09 -25.58
C PRO A 425 8.38 9.55 -26.04
N LYS A 426 8.20 9.76 -27.33
CA LYS A 426 7.96 11.09 -27.90
C LYS A 426 6.67 11.69 -27.33
N GLY A 427 6.68 12.99 -27.02
CA GLY A 427 5.51 13.71 -26.49
C GLY A 427 5.43 13.78 -24.96
N CYS A 428 6.38 13.21 -24.22
CA CYS A 428 6.54 13.48 -22.79
C CYS A 428 6.97 14.94 -22.56
N SER A 429 6.46 15.56 -21.48
CA SER A 429 6.93 16.88 -21.05
C SER A 429 8.34 16.76 -20.46
N ILE A 430 9.33 17.31 -21.15
CA ILE A 430 10.75 17.29 -20.75
C ILE A 430 11.16 18.72 -20.36
N PRO A 431 11.71 18.94 -19.15
CA PRO A 431 12.23 20.25 -18.78
C PRO A 431 13.38 20.67 -19.69
N ALA A 432 13.48 21.96 -20.03
CA ALA A 432 14.57 22.50 -20.86
C ALA A 432 15.98 22.22 -20.30
N ASN A 433 16.10 22.11 -18.96
CA ASN A 433 17.30 21.66 -18.24
C ASN A 433 16.99 20.36 -17.50
N SER A 434 16.78 19.27 -18.24
CA SER A 434 16.55 17.95 -17.66
C SER A 434 17.76 17.39 -16.90
N GLY A 435 18.97 17.89 -17.14
CA GLY A 435 20.21 17.38 -16.54
C GLY A 435 20.65 16.00 -17.07
N VAL A 436 19.90 15.43 -18.01
CA VAL A 436 20.15 14.14 -18.66
C VAL A 436 19.98 14.24 -20.16
N SER A 437 20.80 13.48 -20.91
CA SER A 437 20.63 13.28 -22.35
C SER A 437 19.38 12.43 -22.62
N VAL A 438 18.35 13.03 -23.21
CA VAL A 438 17.09 12.34 -23.50
C VAL A 438 17.07 11.83 -24.94
N ARG A 439 16.80 10.52 -25.11
CA ARG A 439 16.48 9.90 -26.41
C ARG A 439 14.98 9.61 -26.46
N THR A 440 14.29 10.22 -27.42
CA THR A 440 12.85 10.02 -27.59
C THR A 440 12.56 8.96 -28.64
N MET A 441 11.69 8.01 -28.30
CA MET A 441 11.29 6.91 -29.19
C MET A 441 9.81 7.02 -29.56
N GLU A 442 9.46 6.70 -30.81
CA GLU A 442 8.09 6.79 -31.33
C GLU A 442 7.36 5.45 -31.30
N ASP A 443 8.08 4.38 -31.62
CA ASP A 443 7.56 3.01 -31.69
C ASP A 443 8.65 1.99 -31.37
N MET A 444 8.22 0.73 -31.22
CA MET A 444 9.10 -0.40 -30.92
C MET A 444 10.11 -0.72 -32.02
N PRO A 445 9.75 -0.75 -33.32
CA PRO A 445 10.73 -0.98 -34.39
C PRO A 445 11.89 0.02 -34.36
N ARG A 446 11.59 1.30 -34.20
CA ARG A 446 12.61 2.36 -34.10
C ARG A 446 13.46 2.20 -32.84
N PHE A 447 12.83 1.88 -31.71
CA PHE A 447 13.56 1.60 -30.47
C PHE A 447 14.54 0.44 -30.65
N VAL A 448 14.14 -0.67 -31.26
CA VAL A 448 15.02 -1.82 -31.46
C VAL A 448 16.17 -1.46 -32.42
N GLY A 449 15.86 -0.84 -33.56
CA GLY A 449 16.87 -0.46 -34.55
C GLY A 449 17.90 0.54 -34.02
N GLU A 450 17.47 1.58 -33.28
CA GLU A 450 18.38 2.61 -32.77
C GLU A 450 19.18 2.17 -31.52
N VAL A 451 18.64 1.28 -30.69
CA VAL A 451 19.27 0.89 -29.41
C VAL A 451 20.07 -0.40 -29.54
N PHE A 452 19.58 -1.38 -30.29
CA PHE A 452 20.19 -2.71 -30.39
C PHE A 452 20.75 -3.01 -31.79
N GLY A 453 20.49 -2.16 -32.79
CA GLY A 453 20.97 -2.37 -34.15
C GLY A 453 20.30 -3.56 -34.88
N ALA A 454 19.23 -4.10 -34.30
CA ALA A 454 18.42 -5.17 -34.89
C ALA A 454 17.14 -4.57 -35.47
N GLY A 455 16.96 -4.66 -36.78
CA GLY A 455 15.81 -4.08 -37.49
C GLY A 455 15.99 -4.08 -38.99
#